data_AF-A0A147KBG5-F1
#
_entry.id   AF-A0A147KBG5-F1
#
_cell.length_a   1.000
_cell.length_b   1.000
_cell.length_c   1.000
_cell.angle_alpha   90.00
_cell.angle_beta   90.00
_cell.angle_gamma   90.00
#
_symmetry.space_group_name_H-M   'P 1'
#
loop_
_entity.id
_entity.type
_entity.pdbx_description
1 polymer ?
#
loop_
_entity_poly.entity_id
_entity_poly.type
_entity_poly.pdbx_seq_one_letter_code
_entity_poly.pdbx_strand_id
1 'polypeptide(L)'
;MWIESHLFSVLHEDGTLKEIIASSRDISSLIQSNRRYKTLLENSIDTIGLVMDDCLVYINDAGRHLFEVDDVNTLIGKHMFDRFNLEQYTTTSP
;
A
#
# COMPACT_ATOMS: atom_id res chain seq x y z
N MET A 1 10.24 15.72 12.64
CA MET A 1 11.27 15.20 11.74
C MET A 1 11.48 13.74 12.08
N TRP A 2 11.42 12.86 11.09
CA TRP A 2 11.64 11.42 11.24
C TRP A 2 12.98 11.05 10.62
N ILE A 3 13.85 10.43 11.39
CA ILE A 3 15.19 10.04 10.97
C ILE A 3 15.31 8.52 11.07
N GLU A 4 15.84 7.90 10.03
CA GLU A 4 16.37 6.54 10.07
C GLU A 4 17.88 6.61 10.25
N SER A 5 18.40 5.90 11.25
CA SER A 5 19.84 5.92 11.57
C SER A 5 20.38 4.51 11.72
N HIS A 6 21.53 4.26 11.09
CA HIS A 6 22.34 3.06 11.32
C HIS A 6 23.63 3.48 12.03
N LEU A 7 23.93 2.82 13.14
CA LEU A 7 25.12 3.09 13.94
C LEU A 7 25.99 1.83 14.00
N PHE A 8 27.28 2.03 13.73
CA PHE A 8 28.30 0.99 13.82
C PHE A 8 29.39 1.46 14.77
N SER A 9 29.69 0.66 15.78
CA SER A 9 30.83 0.90 16.65
C SER A 9 32.09 0.27 16.06
N VAL A 10 33.19 1.02 16.11
CA VAL A 10 34.53 0.53 15.85
C VAL A 10 35.20 0.37 17.21
N LEU A 11 35.64 -0.85 17.50
CA LEU A 11 36.33 -1.18 18.75
C LEU A 11 37.84 -1.32 18.49
N HIS A 12 38.66 -1.04 19.49
CA HIS A 12 40.04 -1.45 19.56
C HIS A 12 40.15 -2.97 19.79
N GLU A 13 41.33 -3.54 19.60
CA GLU A 13 41.57 -4.99 19.83
C GLU A 13 41.31 -5.42 21.28
N ASP A 14 41.50 -4.52 22.24
CA ASP A 14 41.21 -4.73 23.66
C ASP A 14 39.71 -4.61 24.01
N GLY A 15 38.86 -4.40 23.00
CA GLY A 15 37.41 -4.24 23.15
C GLY A 15 36.98 -2.84 23.58
N THR A 16 37.91 -1.89 23.76
CA THR A 16 37.54 -0.50 24.09
C THR A 16 36.94 0.21 22.88
N LEU A 17 35.98 1.10 23.12
CA LEU A 17 35.34 1.86 22.05
C LEU A 17 36.33 2.85 21.43
N LYS A 18 36.59 2.70 20.12
CA LYS A 18 37.40 3.65 19.36
C LYS A 18 36.56 4.77 18.77
N GLU A 19 35.51 4.39 18.05
CA GLU A 19 34.72 5.32 17.26
C GLU A 19 33.28 4.81 17.08
N ILE A 20 32.35 5.72 16.84
CA ILE A 20 30.99 5.39 16.41
C ILE A 20 30.77 6.07 15.05
N ILE A 21 30.48 5.27 14.04
CA ILE A 21 30.10 5.73 12.72
C ILE A 21 28.58 5.71 12.66
N ALA A 22 27.97 6.85 12.36
CA ALA A 22 26.53 6.97 12.19
C ALA A 22 26.20 7.47 10.77
N SER A 23 25.29 6.76 10.10
CA SER A 23 24.65 7.19 8.86
C SER A 23 23.18 7.46 9.14
N SER A 24 22.74 8.70 8.93
CA SER A 24 21.36 9.13 9.21
C SER A 24 20.69 9.71 7.96
N ARG A 25 19.43 9.34 7.73
CA ARG A 25 18.60 9.79 6.61
C ARG A 25 17.29 10.38 7.13
N ASP A 26 16.94 11.57 6.66
CA ASP A 26 15.60 12.14 6.88
C ASP A 26 14.58 11.42 5.98
N ILE A 27 13.59 10.78 6.61
CA ILE A 27 12.50 10.05 5.95
C ILE A 27 11.14 10.75 6.12
N SER A 28 11.13 12.00 6.60
CA SER A 28 9.91 12.77 6.86
C SER A 28 9.04 12.91 5.61
N SER A 29 9.65 13.21 4.45
CA SER A 29 8.92 13.37 3.18
C SER A 29 8.26 12.07 2.71
N LEU A 30 8.96 10.93 2.88
CA LEU A 30 8.41 9.61 2.55
C LEU A 30 7.21 9.28 3.45
N ILE A 31 7.32 9.52 4.75
CA ILE A 31 6.22 9.27 5.70
C ILE A 31 5.03 10.19 5.39
N GLN A 32 5.27 11.47 5.12
CA GLN A 32 4.20 12.43 4.82
C GLN A 32 3.47 12.08 3.52
N SER A 33 4.22 11.75 2.46
CA SER A 33 3.62 11.32 1.20
C SER A 33 2.82 10.02 1.37
N ASN A 34 3.37 9.00 2.05
CA ASN A 34 2.65 7.75 2.32
C ASN A 34 1.33 8.00 3.09
N ARG A 35 1.38 8.83 4.15
CA ARG A 35 0.18 9.21 4.91
C ARG A 35 -0.83 9.94 4.03
N ARG A 36 -0.39 10.93 3.25
CA ARG A 36 -1.27 11.68 2.34
C ARG A 36 -1.95 10.76 1.33
N TYR A 37 -1.21 9.84 0.72
CA TYR A 37 -1.78 8.89 -0.24
C TYR A 37 -2.77 7.94 0.43
N LYS A 38 -2.45 7.37 1.60
CA LYS A 38 -3.39 6.53 2.36
C LYS A 38 -4.68 7.28 2.69
N THR A 39 -4.55 8.48 3.23
CA THR A 39 -5.71 9.33 3.55
C THR A 39 -6.57 9.64 2.34
N LEU A 40 -5.97 9.88 1.16
CA LEU A 40 -6.72 10.12 -0.07
C LEU A 40 -7.49 8.89 -0.55
N LEU A 41 -6.86 7.70 -0.49
CA LEU A 41 -7.50 6.46 -0.88
C LEU A 41 -8.65 6.08 0.07
N GLU A 42 -8.41 6.18 1.37
CA GLU A 42 -9.37 5.81 2.42
C GLU A 42 -10.59 6.75 2.45
N ASN A 43 -10.42 8.05 2.21
CA ASN A 43 -11.53 9.02 2.23
C ASN A 43 -12.17 9.26 0.86
N SER A 44 -11.75 8.55 -0.18
CA SER A 44 -12.38 8.65 -1.49
C SER A 44 -13.80 8.06 -1.46
N ILE A 45 -14.75 8.79 -2.02
CA ILE A 45 -16.13 8.31 -2.24
C ILE A 45 -16.17 7.34 -3.42
N ASP A 46 -15.32 7.56 -4.42
CA ASP A 46 -15.17 6.63 -5.52
C ASP A 46 -14.44 5.37 -5.06
N THR A 47 -14.90 4.22 -5.55
CA THR A 47 -14.24 2.95 -5.31
C THR A 47 -12.89 2.94 -6.03
N ILE A 48 -11.82 2.72 -5.26
CA ILE A 48 -10.46 2.61 -5.77
C ILE A 48 -9.95 1.21 -5.42
N GLY A 49 -9.63 0.43 -6.45
CA GLY A 49 -9.02 -0.89 -6.32
C GLY A 49 -7.67 -0.97 -7.02
N LEU A 50 -6.79 -1.84 -6.53
CA LEU A 50 -5.55 -2.24 -7.20
C LEU A 50 -5.68 -3.69 -7.63
N VAL A 51 -5.37 -3.97 -8.90
CA VAL A 51 -5.40 -5.31 -9.49
C VAL A 51 -3.98 -5.67 -9.93
N MET A 52 -3.52 -6.86 -9.56
CA MET A 52 -2.24 -7.43 -9.97
C MET A 52 -2.45 -8.89 -10.34
N ASP A 53 -1.88 -9.34 -11.46
CA ASP A 53 -2.07 -10.70 -11.99
C ASP A 53 -3.55 -11.11 -12.02
N ASP A 54 -4.38 -10.17 -12.52
CA ASP A 54 -5.84 -10.24 -12.59
C ASP A 54 -6.57 -10.41 -11.24
N CYS A 55 -5.85 -10.42 -10.12
CA CYS A 55 -6.38 -10.54 -8.77
C CYS A 55 -6.51 -9.18 -8.10
N LEU A 56 -7.63 -8.93 -7.42
CA LEU A 56 -7.78 -7.75 -6.58
C LEU A 56 -6.84 -7.84 -5.36
N VAL A 57 -5.93 -6.89 -5.20
CA VAL A 57 -4.94 -6.90 -4.10
C VAL A 57 -5.17 -5.80 -3.07
N TYR A 58 -5.98 -4.80 -3.41
CA TYR A 58 -6.42 -3.75 -2.51
C TYR A 58 -7.73 -3.15 -3.02
N ILE A 59 -8.58 -2.71 -2.09
CA ILE A 59 -9.74 -1.86 -2.38
C ILE A 59 -10.01 -0.96 -1.16
N ASN A 60 -10.43 0.28 -1.38
CA ASN A 60 -10.82 1.20 -0.30
C ASN A 60 -12.22 0.90 0.26
N ASP A 61 -12.61 1.61 1.32
CA ASP A 61 -13.90 1.37 2.00
C ASP A 61 -15.13 1.66 1.11
N ALA A 62 -15.02 2.59 0.15
CA ALA A 62 -16.07 2.80 -0.83
C ALA A 62 -16.41 1.51 -1.62
N GLY A 63 -15.43 0.65 -1.85
CA GLY A 63 -15.64 -0.67 -2.46
C GLY A 63 -16.51 -1.60 -1.62
N ARG A 64 -16.48 -1.49 -0.29
CA ARG A 64 -17.37 -2.22 0.63
C ARG A 64 -18.83 -1.99 0.28
N HIS A 65 -19.16 -0.72 0.04
CA HIS A 65 -20.51 -0.28 -0.34
C HIS A 65 -20.86 -0.69 -1.77
N LEU A 66 -19.94 -0.50 -2.73
CA LEU A 66 -20.19 -0.85 -4.13
C LEU A 66 -20.46 -2.36 -4.32
N PHE A 67 -19.71 -3.20 -3.61
CA PHE A 67 -19.80 -4.66 -3.74
C PHE A 67 -20.72 -5.31 -2.70
N GLU A 68 -21.38 -4.52 -1.85
CA GLU A 68 -22.31 -4.96 -0.80
C GLU A 68 -21.73 -6.09 0.07
N VAL A 69 -20.49 -5.91 0.52
CA VAL A 69 -19.81 -6.85 1.42
C VAL A 69 -19.65 -6.22 2.79
N ASP A 70 -19.63 -7.04 3.85
CA ASP A 70 -19.35 -6.54 5.20
C ASP A 70 -17.84 -6.28 5.41
N ASP A 71 -16.99 -7.06 4.74
CA ASP A 71 -15.53 -6.99 4.83
C ASP A 71 -14.91 -7.05 3.44
N VAL A 72 -14.18 -5.99 3.08
CA VAL A 72 -13.47 -5.87 1.81
C VAL A 72 -12.35 -6.90 1.64
N ASN A 73 -11.81 -7.44 2.74
CA ASN A 73 -10.78 -8.49 2.65
C ASN A 73 -11.32 -9.76 2.00
N THR A 74 -12.64 -9.98 2.03
CA THR A 74 -13.28 -11.10 1.32
C THR A 74 -13.20 -10.97 -0.21
N LEU A 75 -12.88 -9.79 -0.73
CA LEU A 75 -12.69 -9.53 -2.15
C LEU A 75 -11.23 -9.73 -2.59
N ILE A 76 -10.28 -9.63 -1.67
CA ILE A 76 -8.84 -9.70 -1.95
C ILE A 76 -8.46 -11.11 -2.40
N GLY A 77 -7.61 -11.19 -3.43
CA GLY A 77 -7.16 -12.44 -4.07
C GLY A 77 -8.18 -13.04 -5.04
N LYS A 78 -9.38 -12.48 -5.16
CA LYS A 78 -10.34 -12.90 -6.19
C LYS A 78 -9.94 -12.32 -7.53
N HIS A 79 -10.11 -13.12 -8.58
CA HIS A 79 -9.94 -12.64 -9.94
C HIS A 79 -11.02 -11.59 -10.24
N MET A 80 -10.60 -10.41 -10.69
CA MET A 80 -11.43 -9.20 -10.69
C MET A 80 -12.68 -9.38 -11.56
N PHE A 81 -12.57 -10.16 -12.63
CA PHE A 81 -13.64 -10.37 -13.61
C PHE A 81 -14.58 -11.53 -13.29
N ASP A 82 -14.32 -12.34 -12.26
CA ASP A 82 -15.16 -13.52 -11.96
C ASP A 82 -16.59 -13.13 -11.56
N ARG A 83 -16.77 -11.92 -11.03
CA ARG A 83 -18.08 -11.36 -10.66
C ARG A 83 -18.72 -10.52 -11.75
N PHE A 84 -17.94 -10.04 -12.71
CA PHE A 84 -18.45 -9.33 -13.86
C PHE A 84 -18.75 -10.37 -14.95
N ASN A 85 -19.97 -10.92 -14.96
CA ASN A 85 -20.48 -11.62 -16.13
C ASN A 85 -20.43 -10.65 -17.32
N LEU A 86 -19.36 -10.74 -18.12
CA LEU A 86 -19.07 -9.86 -19.28
C LEU A 86 -20.07 -10.02 -20.43
N GLU A 87 -21.12 -10.83 -20.28
CA GLU A 87 -22.17 -11.01 -21.29
C GLU A 87 -22.98 -9.74 -21.59
N GLN A 88 -22.81 -8.65 -20.82
CA GLN A 88 -23.50 -7.38 -21.08
C GLN A 88 -22.75 -6.43 -22.05
N TYR A 89 -21.57 -6.80 -22.56
CA TYR A 89 -20.81 -5.97 -23.50
C TYR A 89 -20.58 -6.61 -24.89
N THR A 90 -21.36 -7.62 -25.30
CA THR A 90 -21.49 -7.92 -26.74
C THR A 90 -22.42 -6.88 -27.35
N THR A 91 -21.81 -5.85 -27.90
CA THR A 91 -22.44 -4.81 -28.70
C THR A 91 -23.27 -5.47 -29.82
N THR A 92 -24.60 -5.41 -29.75
CA THR A 92 -25.38 -5.31 -30.99
C THR A 92 -25.08 -3.93 -31.57
N SER A 93 -24.10 -3.91 -32.47
CA SER A 93 -23.98 -2.87 -33.49
C SER A 93 -25.34 -2.66 -34.18
N PRO A 94 -25.75 -1.42 -34.48
CA PRO A 94 -26.51 -1.16 -35.69
C PRO A 94 -25.64 -1.35 -36.93
#